data_AF-A0A959VN43-F1
#
_entry.id   AF-A0A959VN43-F1
#
_cell.length_a   1.000
_cell.length_b   1.000
_cell.length_c   1.000
_cell.angle_alpha   90.00
_cell.angle_beta   90.00
_cell.angle_gamma   90.00
#
_symmetry.space_group_name_H-M   'P 1'
#
loop_
_entity.id
_entity.type
_entity.pdbx_description
1 polymer ?
#
loop_
_entity_poly.entity_id
_entity_poly.type
_entity_poly.pdbx_seq_one_letter_code
_entity_poly.pdbx_strand_id
1 'polypeptide(L)'
;MAERDGRTYETAVERLDQIIKRLDSGEAELRETLELCGEAKELVEYCAAELKAVDEGLKELRLDDLAESLAGASPDDPERADRD
;
A
#
# COMPACT_ATOMS: atom_id res chain seq x y z
N MET A 1 -20.46 -2.97 -8.00
CA MET A 1 -19.59 -2.36 -6.98
C MET A 1 -19.97 -3.01 -5.67
N ALA A 2 -19.14 -3.93 -5.20
CA ALA A 2 -19.47 -4.78 -4.06
C ALA A 2 -19.55 -3.93 -2.78
N GLU A 3 -20.55 -4.26 -1.97
CA GLU A 3 -20.80 -3.77 -0.62
C GLU A 3 -19.47 -3.64 0.15
N ARG A 4 -19.06 -2.41 0.45
CA ARG A 4 -17.87 -2.13 1.26
C ARG A 4 -18.23 -2.42 2.70
N ASP A 5 -17.95 -3.64 3.15
CA ASP A 5 -17.85 -3.92 4.58
C ASP A 5 -16.80 -2.94 5.13
N GLY A 6 -17.27 -1.91 5.85
CA GLY A 6 -16.72 -0.54 5.84
C GLY A 6 -15.38 -0.29 6.54
N ARG A 7 -14.43 -1.21 6.45
CA ARG A 7 -13.08 -1.07 7.00
C ARG A 7 -12.19 -0.29 6.02
N THR A 8 -11.51 0.74 6.52
CA THR A 8 -10.53 1.56 5.81
C THR A 8 -9.16 1.43 6.47
N TYR A 9 -8.09 1.90 5.81
CA TYR A 9 -6.76 1.90 6.40
C TYR A 9 -6.72 2.68 7.74
N GLU A 10 -7.34 3.86 7.77
CA GLU A 10 -7.36 4.72 8.95
C GLU A 10 -8.11 4.08 10.12
N THR A 11 -9.27 3.47 9.84
CA THR A 11 -10.06 2.78 10.87
C THR A 11 -9.39 1.49 11.36
N ALA A 12 -8.65 0.80 10.48
CA ALA A 12 -7.84 -0.36 10.87
C ALA A 12 -6.68 0.03 11.79
N VAL A 13 -5.98 1.13 11.49
CA VAL A 13 -4.91 1.68 12.34
C VAL A 13 -5.47 2.15 13.68
N GLU A 14 -6.60 2.87 13.69
CA GLU A 14 -7.24 3.31 14.93
C GLU A 14 -7.62 2.11 15.82
N ARG A 15 -8.14 1.04 15.22
CA ARG A 15 -8.45 -0.19 15.95
C ARG A 15 -7.19 -0.86 16.49
N LEU A 16 -6.11 -0.90 15.72
CA LEU A 16 -4.83 -1.46 16.16
C LEU A 16 -4.29 -0.70 17.39
N ASP A 17 -4.38 0.63 17.41
CA ASP A 17 -4.00 1.46 18.56
C ASP A 17 -4.84 1.14 19.81
N GLN A 18 -6.14 0.88 19.65
CA GLN A 18 -6.99 0.47 20.77
C GLN A 18 -6.58 -0.90 21.32
N ILE A 19 -6.25 -1.84 20.44
CA ILE A 19 -5.78 -3.17 20.83
C ILE A 19 -4.45 -3.05 21.60
N ILE A 20 -3.49 -2.28 21.09
CA ILE A 20 -2.20 -2.04 21.75
C ILE A 20 -2.41 -1.46 23.15
N LYS A 21 -3.24 -0.41 23.28
CA LYS A 21 -3.56 0.19 24.60
C LYS A 21 -4.17 -0.82 25.57
N ARG A 22 -5.04 -1.71 25.09
CA ARG A 22 -5.65 -2.74 25.93
C ARG A 22 -4.62 -3.77 26.38
N LEU A 23 -3.75 -4.24 25.48
CA LEU A 23 -2.68 -5.19 25.81
C LEU A 23 -1.64 -4.58 26.76
N ASP A 24 -1.22 -3.34 26.52
CA ASP A 24 -0.25 -2.62 27.36
C ASP A 24 -0.76 -2.35 28.77
N SER A 25 -2.07 -2.28 28.97
CA SER A 25 -2.66 -2.17 30.32
C SER A 25 -2.36 -3.38 31.20
N GLY A 26 -2.10 -4.55 30.59
CA GLY A 26 -1.91 -5.81 31.31
C GLY A 26 -3.17 -6.35 32.01
N GLU A 27 -4.32 -5.70 31.83
CA GLU A 27 -5.60 -6.07 32.44
C GLU A 27 -6.42 -7.04 31.58
N ALA A 28 -5.91 -7.41 30.39
CA ALA A 28 -6.57 -8.37 29.52
C ALA A 28 -6.31 -9.80 30.02
N GLU A 29 -7.38 -10.60 30.13
CA GLU A 29 -7.23 -12.02 30.46
C GLU A 29 -6.62 -12.80 29.29
N LEU A 30 -6.13 -14.02 29.54
CA LEU A 30 -5.44 -14.84 28.52
C LEU A 30 -6.28 -15.03 27.25
N ARG A 31 -7.58 -15.30 27.39
CA ARG A 31 -8.47 -15.51 26.24
C ARG A 31 -8.70 -14.23 25.46
N GLU A 32 -8.93 -13.12 26.16
CA GLU A 32 -9.05 -11.80 25.56
C GLU A 32 -7.77 -11.42 24.81
N THR A 33 -6.60 -11.67 25.41
CA THR A 33 -5.29 -11.43 24.78
C THR A 33 -5.14 -12.20 23.47
N LEU A 34 -5.55 -13.48 23.44
CA LEU A 34 -5.50 -14.29 22.23
C LEU A 34 -6.42 -13.75 21.12
N GLU A 35 -7.63 -13.32 21.48
CA GLU A 35 -8.58 -12.73 20.55
C GLU A 35 -8.07 -11.39 19.99
N LEU A 36 -7.56 -10.52 20.87
CA LEU A 36 -6.96 -9.23 20.51
C LEU A 36 -5.73 -9.41 19.60
N CYS A 37 -4.86 -10.37 19.89
CA CYS A 37 -3.71 -10.69 19.03
C CYS A 37 -4.15 -11.23 17.66
N GLY A 38 -5.21 -12.03 17.61
CA GLY A 38 -5.80 -12.50 16.36
C GLY A 38 -6.33 -11.36 15.51
N GLU A 39 -7.13 -10.47 16.11
CA GLU A 39 -7.65 -9.28 15.44
C GLU A 39 -6.53 -8.34 14.97
N ALA A 40 -5.53 -8.07 15.82
CA ALA A 40 -4.37 -7.25 15.46
C ALA A 40 -3.63 -7.80 14.23
N LYS A 41 -3.48 -9.13 14.15
CA LYS A 41 -2.85 -9.78 12.99
C LYS A 41 -3.64 -9.52 11.70
N GLU A 42 -4.96 -9.71 11.72
CA GLU A 42 -5.82 -9.46 10.56
C GLU A 42 -5.75 -7.99 10.12
N LEU A 43 -5.71 -7.06 11.07
CA LEU A 43 -5.59 -5.62 10.78
C LEU A 43 -4.23 -5.27 10.14
N VAL A 44 -3.14 -5.85 10.64
CA VAL A 44 -1.80 -5.65 10.07
C VAL A 44 -1.72 -6.20 8.65
N GLU A 45 -2.27 -7.39 8.41
CA GLU A 45 -2.33 -7.99 7.07
C GLU A 45 -3.14 -7.13 6.10
N TYR A 46 -4.28 -6.60 6.54
CA TYR A 46 -5.08 -5.65 5.78
C TYR A 46 -4.29 -4.38 5.41
N CYS A 47 -3.67 -3.72 6.40
CA CYS A 47 -2.89 -2.51 6.18
C CYS A 47 -1.71 -2.76 5.23
N ALA A 48 -1.03 -3.91 5.36
CA ALA A 48 0.06 -4.28 4.47
C ALA A 48 -0.41 -4.47 3.01
N ALA A 49 -1.60 -5.06 2.82
CA ALA A 49 -2.18 -5.24 1.49
C ALA A 49 -2.53 -3.90 0.82
N GLU A 50 -3.13 -2.96 1.56
CA GLU A 50 -3.45 -1.62 1.06
C GLU A 50 -2.17 -0.87 0.65
N LEU A 51 -1.15 -0.88 1.50
CA LEU A 51 0.14 -0.23 1.18
C LEU A 51 0.84 -0.87 -0.02
N LYS A 52 0.74 -2.20 -0.15
CA LYS A 52 1.30 -2.92 -1.31
C LYS A 52 0.60 -2.51 -2.61
N ALA A 53 -0.72 -2.38 -2.60
CA ALA A 53 -1.48 -1.92 -3.77
C ALA A 53 -1.07 -0.50 -4.19
N VAL A 54 -0.84 0.39 -3.22
CA VAL A 54 -0.33 1.75 -3.48
C VAL A 54 1.09 1.72 -4.05
N ASP A 55 1.99 0.89 -3.51
CA ASP A 55 3.35 0.74 -4.00
C ASP A 55 3.41 0.18 -5.44
N GLU A 56 2.55 -0.80 -5.77
CA GLU A 56 2.40 -1.32 -7.13
C GLU A 56 1.90 -0.24 -8.10
N GLY A 57 0.87 0.51 -7.73
CA GLY A 57 0.36 1.61 -8.55
C GLY A 57 1.39 2.72 -8.79
N LEU A 58 2.21 3.04 -7.79
CA LEU A 58 3.30 4.02 -7.94
C LEU A 58 4.41 3.52 -8.87
N LYS A 59 4.71 2.22 -8.85
CA LYS A 59 5.68 1.61 -9.77
C LYS A 59 5.19 1.64 -11.21
N GLU A 60 3.91 1.37 -11.44
CA GLU A 60 3.29 1.44 -12.77
C GLU A 60 3.39 2.87 -13.34
N LEU A 61 2.99 3.89 -12.57
CA LEU A 61 3.10 5.29 -13.01
C LEU A 61 4.52 5.68 -13.42
N ARG A 62 5.53 5.26 -12.64
CA ARG A 62 6.94 5.52 -12.96
C ARG A 62 7.43 4.79 -14.21
N LEU A 63 6.88 3.60 -14.49
CA LEU A 63 7.21 2.84 -15.70
C LEU A 63 6.63 3.53 -16.94
N ASP A 64 5.41 4.06 -16.84
CA ASP A 64 4.78 4.83 -17.92
C ASP A 64 5.57 6.12 -18.21
N ASP A 65 5.94 6.90 -17.19
CA ASP A 65 6.78 8.09 -17.34
C ASP A 65 8.12 7.78 -18.05
N LEU A 66 8.75 6.65 -17.68
CA LEU A 66 9.99 6.21 -18.29
C LEU A 66 9.78 5.80 -19.76
N ALA A 67 8.70 5.07 -20.05
CA ALA A 67 8.35 4.66 -21.41
C ALA A 67 8.12 5.87 -22.32
N GLU A 68 7.42 6.91 -21.83
CA GLU A 68 7.24 8.17 -22.56
C GLU A 68 8.57 8.89 -22.82
N SER A 69 9.47 8.94 -21.83
CA SER A 69 10.80 9.54 -22.00
C SER A 69 11.65 8.79 -23.04
N LEU A 70 11.58 7.46 -23.10
CA LEU A 70 12.31 6.69 -24.11
C LEU A 70 11.67 6.82 -25.50
N ALA A 71 10.34 6.83 -25.60
CA ALA A 71 9.63 7.01 -26.86
C ALA A 71 9.86 8.42 -27.45
N GLY A 72 9.93 9.45 -26.61
CA GLY A 72 10.28 10.81 -26.99
C GLY A 72 11.76 11.01 -27.40
N ALA A 73 12.64 10.10 -26.99
CA ALA A 73 14.05 10.07 -27.36
C ALA A 73 14.30 9.07 -28.50
N SER A 74 13.63 9.23 -29.64
CA SER A 74 13.96 8.43 -30.83
C SER A 74 15.28 8.90 -31.46
N PRO A 75 16.25 7.99 -31.73
CA PRO A 75 17.50 8.30 -32.45
C PRO A 75 17.33 8.51 -33.97
N ASP A 76 16.11 8.37 -34.49
CA ASP A 76 15.75 8.66 -35.88
C ASP A 76 15.41 10.15 -36.06
N ASP A 77 16.42 11.01 -35.91
CA ASP A 77 16.38 12.37 -36.44
C ASP A 77 17.08 12.36 -37.81
N PRO A 78 16.34 12.27 -38.94
CA PRO A 78 16.93 12.23 -40.27
C PRO A 78 17.64 13.53 -40.67
N GLU A 79 17.58 14.59 -39.86
CA GLU A 79 18.11 15.92 -40.19
C GLU A 79 19.62 16.08 -39.93
N ARG A 80 20.30 15.06 -39.39
CA ARG A 80 21.77 15.09 -39.15
C ARG A 80 22.63 14.49 -40.28
N ALA A 81 22.03 13.88 -41.30
CA ALA A 81 22.76 13.17 -42.36
C ALA A 81 23.27 14.06 -43.52
N ASP A 82 22.88 15.34 -43.60
CA ASP A 82 23.21 16.25 -44.70
C ASP A 82 24.11 17.43 -44.27
N ARG A 83 25.08 17.17 -43.37
CA ARG A 83 26.09 18.18 -42.99
C ARG A 83 27.50 17.62 -43.09
N ASP A 84 27.87 17.17 -44.29
CA ASP A 84 29.26 16.95 -44.74
C ASP A 84 29.63 17.97 -45.84
#